data_AF-A0A7C4GS69-F1
#
_entry.id   AF-A0A7C4GS69-F1
#
_cell.length_a   1.000
_cell.length_b   1.000
_cell.length_c   1.000
_cell.angle_alpha   90.00
_cell.angle_beta   90.00
_cell.angle_gamma   90.00
#
_symmetry.space_group_name_H-M   'P 1'
#
loop_
_entity.id
_entity.type
_entity.pdbx_description
1 polymer ?
#
loop_
_entity_poly.entity_id
_entity_poly.type
_entity_poly.pdbx_seq_one_letter_code
_entity_poly.pdbx_strand_id
1 'polypeptide(L)'
;MAEKEKKPEEEPITKEELETPIEKLVARKAEELYKSETGKTWKEEPPDEKTAEEYVRRAGKLILLKWLKGAKQYVKVAETVFGTPPERRMLLVKYDKKVELLPMEEIVKPEKVPYTATLQCPFCGQISMKVLVHGVWQCKNCWRTINTLAWFPRKRR
;
A
#
# COMPACT_ATOMS: atom_id res chain seq x y z
N MET A 1 37.19 -22.51 -6.84
CA MET A 1 36.62 -21.89 -5.64
C MET A 1 35.87 -20.66 -6.12
N ALA A 2 34.53 -20.68 -6.09
CA ALA A 2 33.74 -19.56 -6.59
C ALA A 2 33.81 -18.40 -5.59
N GLU A 3 34.39 -17.28 -6.01
CA GLU A 3 34.33 -16.02 -5.28
C GLU A 3 32.86 -15.66 -5.08
N LYS A 4 32.39 -15.76 -3.83
CA LYS A 4 31.11 -15.17 -3.45
C LYS A 4 31.26 -13.67 -3.61
N GLU A 5 30.71 -13.13 -4.68
CA GLU A 5 30.41 -11.71 -4.83
C GLU A 5 29.82 -11.22 -3.51
N LYS A 6 30.58 -10.39 -2.78
CA LYS A 6 30.07 -9.70 -1.60
C LYS A 6 28.94 -8.81 -2.09
N LYS A 7 27.69 -9.20 -1.80
CA LYS A 7 26.54 -8.31 -1.94
C LYS A 7 26.91 -7.01 -1.20
N PRO A 8 26.77 -5.84 -1.83
CA PRO A 8 26.98 -4.59 -1.11
C PRO A 8 26.05 -4.60 0.10
N GLU A 9 26.62 -4.39 1.28
CA GLU A 9 25.83 -4.16 2.49
C GLU A 9 25.01 -2.89 2.25
N GLU A 10 23.74 -3.08 1.90
CA GLU A 10 22.82 -1.97 1.59
C GLU A 10 22.52 -1.21 2.89
N GLU A 11 22.87 0.06 2.90
CA GLU A 11 22.67 0.94 4.05
C GLU A 11 21.19 1.02 4.46
N PRO A 12 20.88 1.06 5.76
CA PRO A 12 19.52 1.26 6.24
C PRO A 12 18.94 2.58 5.72
N ILE A 13 17.61 2.67 5.63
CA ILE A 13 16.94 3.94 5.30
C ILE A 13 17.19 4.92 6.44
N THR A 14 17.82 6.05 6.15
CA THR A 14 18.11 7.07 7.15
C THR A 14 16.94 8.06 7.28
N LYS A 15 16.84 8.76 8.41
CA LYS A 15 15.81 9.82 8.60
C LYS A 15 16.01 10.97 7.63
N GLU A 16 17.26 11.33 7.37
CA GLU A 16 17.63 12.37 6.41
C GLU A 16 17.14 12.04 4.99
N GLU A 17 17.24 10.78 4.56
CA GLU A 17 16.67 10.33 3.28
C GLU A 17 15.15 10.56 3.22
N LEU A 18 14.41 10.32 4.30
CA LEU A 18 12.94 10.50 4.29
C LEU A 18 12.51 11.97 4.24
N GLU A 19 13.34 12.87 4.77
CA GLU A 19 13.05 14.31 4.80
C GLU A 19 13.47 15.00 3.49
N THR A 20 14.39 14.41 2.73
CA THR A 20 14.81 14.96 1.44
C THR A 20 13.73 14.81 0.36
N PRO A 21 13.48 15.84 -0.47
CA PRO A 21 12.61 15.72 -1.63
C PRO A 21 13.05 14.59 -2.57
N ILE A 22 12.09 13.79 -3.05
CA ILE A 22 12.34 12.61 -3.89
C ILE A 22 13.18 12.95 -5.12
N GLU A 23 12.94 14.10 -5.74
CA GLU A 23 13.69 14.57 -6.91
C GLU A 23 15.19 14.69 -6.63
N LYS A 24 15.56 15.22 -5.46
CA LYS A 24 16.96 15.38 -5.06
C LYS A 24 17.61 14.04 -4.75
N LEU A 25 16.88 13.12 -4.13
CA LEU A 25 17.35 11.76 -3.88
C LEU A 25 17.64 11.00 -5.18
N VAL A 26 16.70 11.06 -6.12
CA VAL A 26 16.83 10.39 -7.41
C VAL A 26 18.01 10.98 -8.19
N ALA A 27 18.15 12.31 -8.23
CA ALA A 27 19.27 12.97 -8.89
C ALA A 27 20.63 12.55 -8.29
N ARG A 28 20.77 12.60 -6.96
CA ARG A 28 22.00 12.17 -6.28
C ARG A 28 22.33 10.70 -6.57
N LYS A 29 21.31 9.82 -6.56
CA LYS A 29 21.51 8.40 -6.83
C LYS A 29 21.84 8.13 -8.29
N ALA A 30 21.28 8.91 -9.22
CA ALA A 30 21.62 8.84 -10.64
C ALA A 30 23.08 9.25 -10.89
N GLU A 31 23.56 10.31 -10.24
CA GLU A 31 24.96 10.73 -10.30
C GLU A 31 25.91 9.67 -9.71
N GLU A 32 25.55 9.04 -8.58
CA GLU A 32 26.32 7.94 -7.99
C GLU A 32 26.41 6.73 -8.94
N LEU A 33 25.29 6.36 -9.57
CA LEU A 33 25.26 5.27 -10.55
C LEU A 33 26.13 5.57 -11.77
N TYR A 34 25.98 6.77 -12.33
CA TYR A 34 26.81 7.20 -13.46
C TYR A 34 28.30 7.16 -13.08
N LYS A 35 28.69 7.74 -11.94
CA LYS A 35 30.07 7.73 -11.46
C LYS A 35 30.61 6.31 -11.26
N SER A 36 29.77 5.39 -10.79
CA SER A 36 30.17 3.99 -10.59
C SER A 36 30.39 3.24 -11.91
N GLU A 37 29.65 3.57 -12.97
CA GLU A 37 29.72 2.89 -14.26
C GLU A 37 30.78 3.52 -15.19
N THR A 38 30.92 4.85 -15.19
CA THR A 38 31.81 5.58 -16.12
C THR A 38 33.11 6.06 -15.47
N GLY A 39 33.20 6.07 -14.14
CA GLY A 39 34.31 6.65 -13.39
C GLY A 39 34.34 8.18 -13.40
N LYS A 40 33.43 8.85 -14.10
CA LYS A 40 33.35 10.31 -14.26
C LYS A 40 32.14 10.88 -13.56
N THR A 41 32.19 12.15 -13.19
CA THR A 41 31.02 12.85 -12.63
C THR A 41 30.19 13.53 -13.73
N TRP A 42 28.88 13.69 -13.51
CA TRP A 42 28.01 14.46 -14.41
C TRP A 42 28.47 15.91 -14.64
N LYS A 43 29.33 16.46 -13.76
CA LYS A 43 29.92 17.80 -13.90
C LYS A 43 31.09 17.83 -14.88
N GLU A 44 31.84 16.74 -14.99
CA GLU A 44 33.01 16.64 -15.86
C GLU A 44 32.60 16.23 -17.27
N GLU A 45 31.67 15.29 -17.38
CA GLU A 45 31.13 14.85 -18.66
C GLU A 45 29.64 14.51 -18.49
N PRO A 46 28.73 15.42 -18.87
CA PRO A 46 27.31 15.17 -18.76
C PRO A 46 26.89 14.13 -19.80
N PRO A 47 26.09 13.11 -19.44
CA PRO A 47 25.53 12.18 -20.41
C PRO A 47 24.52 12.89 -21.31
N ASP A 48 24.30 12.33 -22.50
CA ASP A 48 23.22 12.75 -23.40
C ASP A 48 21.85 12.65 -22.70
N GLU A 49 20.87 13.43 -23.15
CA GLU A 49 19.53 13.48 -22.52
C GLU A 49 18.90 12.09 -22.34
N LYS A 50 19.00 11.21 -23.34
CA LYS A 50 18.44 9.85 -23.29
C LYS A 50 19.14 8.96 -22.26
N THR A 51 20.46 9.06 -22.15
CA THR A 51 21.24 8.30 -21.16
C THR A 51 21.01 8.87 -19.76
N ALA A 52 20.91 10.18 -19.61
CA ALA A 52 20.55 10.84 -18.35
C ALA A 52 19.18 10.36 -17.82
N GLU A 53 18.16 10.33 -18.69
CA GLU A 53 16.84 9.81 -18.36
C GLU A 53 16.88 8.35 -17.89
N GLU A 54 17.70 7.52 -18.52
CA GLU A 54 17.84 6.11 -18.14
C GLU A 54 18.46 5.96 -16.75
N TYR A 55 19.50 6.73 -16.42
CA TYR A 55 20.10 6.74 -15.07
C TYR A 55 19.11 7.24 -14.01
N VAL A 56 18.35 8.29 -14.29
CA VAL A 56 17.28 8.80 -13.40
C VAL A 56 16.21 7.72 -13.17
N ARG A 57 15.78 7.03 -14.22
CA ARG A 57 14.80 5.94 -14.11
C ARG A 57 15.33 4.76 -13.30
N ARG A 58 16.58 4.35 -13.52
CA ARG A 58 17.23 3.28 -12.76
C ARG A 58 17.40 3.67 -11.28
N ALA A 59 17.83 4.90 -11.01
CA ALA A 59 17.96 5.45 -9.67
C ALA A 59 16.62 5.43 -8.92
N GLY A 60 15.55 5.92 -9.56
CA GLY A 60 14.20 5.90 -8.97
C GLY A 60 13.73 4.48 -8.65
N LYS A 61 14.00 3.51 -9.54
CA LYS A 61 13.66 2.09 -9.30
C LYS A 61 14.42 1.52 -8.11
N LEU A 62 15.71 1.82 -7.97
CA LEU A 62 16.53 1.34 -6.85
C LEU A 62 16.08 1.93 -5.51
N ILE A 63 15.78 3.23 -5.46
CA ILE A 63 15.23 3.88 -4.26
C ILE A 63 13.91 3.22 -3.86
N LEU A 64 13.00 3.02 -4.82
CA LEU A 64 11.72 2.40 -4.56
C LEU A 64 11.85 0.95 -4.05
N LEU A 65 12.79 0.18 -4.60
CA LEU A 65 13.10 -1.18 -4.12
C LEU A 65 13.69 -1.16 -2.70
N LYS A 66 14.60 -0.23 -2.39
CA LYS A 66 15.15 -0.03 -1.03
C LYS A 66 14.02 0.25 -0.04
N TRP A 67 13.14 1.18 -0.38
CA TRP A 67 12.00 1.56 0.47
C TRP A 67 10.98 0.43 0.66
N LEU A 68 10.63 -0.29 -0.40
CA LEU A 68 9.75 -1.47 -0.31
C LEU A 68 10.34 -2.55 0.60
N LYS A 69 11.65 -2.80 0.51
CA LYS A 69 12.35 -3.76 1.35
C LYS A 69 12.38 -3.31 2.82
N GLY A 70 12.68 -2.03 3.06
CA GLY A 70 12.64 -1.43 4.40
C GLY A 70 11.26 -1.48 5.03
N ALA A 71 10.20 -1.18 4.26
CA ALA A 71 8.83 -1.29 4.72
C ALA A 71 8.46 -2.73 5.12
N LYS A 72 8.85 -3.73 4.32
CA LYS A 72 8.63 -5.16 4.66
C LYS A 72 9.37 -5.57 5.93
N GLN A 73 10.61 -5.11 6.10
CA GLN A 73 11.38 -5.37 7.31
C GLN A 73 10.73 -4.72 8.54
N TYR A 74 10.29 -3.47 8.41
CA TYR A 74 9.57 -2.77 9.47
C TYR A 74 8.29 -3.49 9.87
N VAL A 75 7.47 -3.93 8.89
CA VAL A 75 6.28 -4.74 9.15
C VAL A 75 6.64 -6.01 9.91
N LYS A 76 7.68 -6.73 9.49
CA LYS A 76 8.12 -7.95 10.18
C LYS A 76 8.57 -7.67 11.62
N VAL A 77 9.31 -6.60 11.87
CA VAL A 77 9.72 -6.18 13.22
C VAL A 77 8.49 -5.82 14.05
N ALA A 78 7.55 -5.06 13.49
CA ALA A 78 6.31 -4.71 14.15
C ALA A 78 5.50 -5.96 14.51
N GLU A 79 5.39 -6.94 13.61
CA GLU A 79 4.73 -8.22 13.85
C GLU A 79 5.43 -9.02 14.96
N THR A 80 6.76 -8.97 15.07
CA THR A 80 7.47 -9.65 16.16
C THR A 80 7.28 -8.98 17.53
N VAL A 81 7.17 -7.65 17.57
CA VAL A 81 7.06 -6.88 18.82
C VAL A 81 5.62 -6.82 19.31
N PHE A 82 4.68 -6.58 18.39
CA PHE A 82 3.27 -6.34 18.70
C PHE A 82 2.37 -7.54 18.38
N GLY A 83 2.92 -8.60 17.78
CA GLY A 83 2.16 -9.73 17.24
C GLY A 83 1.63 -9.45 15.83
N THR A 84 1.27 -10.50 15.10
CA THR A 84 0.61 -10.36 13.80
C THR A 84 -0.72 -9.62 13.99
N PRO A 85 -0.96 -8.51 13.26
CA PRO A 85 -2.26 -7.86 13.30
C PRO A 85 -3.34 -8.89 12.96
N PRO A 86 -4.46 -8.95 13.69
CA PRO A 86 -5.56 -9.81 13.28
C PRO A 86 -5.99 -9.42 11.87
N GLU A 87 -6.16 -10.39 10.97
CA GLU A 87 -6.73 -10.15 9.64
C GLU A 87 -8.14 -9.58 9.81
N ARG A 88 -8.24 -8.24 9.83
CA ARG A 88 -9.53 -7.55 9.84
C ARG A 88 -10.02 -7.49 8.41
N ARG A 89 -11.19 -8.07 8.16
CA ARG A 89 -11.85 -7.90 6.86
C ARG A 89 -12.31 -6.46 6.76
N MET A 90 -11.72 -5.69 5.86
CA MET A 90 -12.10 -4.30 5.64
C MET A 90 -13.23 -4.22 4.60
N LEU A 91 -14.18 -3.32 4.81
CA LEU A 91 -15.24 -3.00 3.86
C LEU A 91 -15.21 -1.52 3.53
N LEU A 92 -15.35 -1.22 2.24
CA LEU A 92 -15.62 0.14 1.80
C LEU A 92 -17.07 0.49 2.11
N VAL A 93 -17.24 1.59 2.83
CA VAL A 93 -18.53 2.15 3.22
C VAL A 93 -18.63 3.56 2.68
N LYS A 94 -19.73 3.85 1.98
CA LYS A 94 -20.03 5.19 1.49
C LYS A 94 -21.15 5.81 2.30
N TYR A 95 -20.83 6.95 2.91
CA TYR A 95 -21.77 7.85 3.59
C TYR A 95 -21.88 9.12 2.76
N ASP A 96 -23.02 9.37 2.14
CA ASP A 96 -23.24 10.53 1.28
C ASP A 96 -22.13 10.72 0.22
N LYS A 97 -21.22 11.67 0.45
CA LYS A 97 -20.06 11.98 -0.40
C LYS A 97 -18.71 11.44 0.12
N LYS A 98 -18.67 10.87 1.33
CA LYS A 98 -17.47 10.32 1.95
C LYS A 98 -17.39 8.81 1.73
N VAL A 99 -16.18 8.31 1.49
CA VAL A 99 -15.87 6.87 1.41
C VAL A 99 -14.88 6.56 2.50
N GLU A 100 -15.24 5.64 3.38
CA GLU A 100 -14.44 5.21 4.51
C GLU A 100 -14.17 3.71 4.42
N LEU A 101 -13.02 3.29 4.92
CA LEU A 101 -12.64 1.89 5.02
C LEU A 101 -12.84 1.45 6.47
N LEU A 102 -13.87 0.63 6.72
CA LEU A 102 -14.23 0.18 8.07
C LEU A 102 -13.97 -1.32 8.25
N PRO A 103 -13.48 -1.75 9.43
CA PRO A 103 -13.43 -3.17 9.76
C PRO A 103 -14.84 -3.78 9.82
N MET A 104 -15.02 -4.98 9.25
CA MET A 104 -16.28 -5.72 9.31
C MET A 104 -16.78 -5.88 10.74
N GLU A 105 -15.87 -6.08 11.71
CA GLU A 105 -16.21 -6.29 13.11
C GLU A 105 -16.87 -5.06 13.74
N GLU A 106 -16.56 -3.86 13.24
CA GLU A 106 -17.19 -2.62 13.70
C GLU A 106 -18.59 -2.44 13.09
N ILE A 107 -18.81 -2.97 11.88
CA ILE A 107 -20.11 -2.99 11.19
C ILE A 107 -21.09 -3.97 11.87
N VAL A 108 -20.59 -5.01 12.56
CA VAL A 108 -21.41 -5.96 13.34
C VAL A 108 -22.22 -5.26 14.44
N LYS A 109 -21.83 -4.05 14.86
CA LYS A 109 -22.64 -3.18 15.73
C LYS A 109 -23.55 -2.31 14.85
N PRO A 110 -24.84 -2.68 14.66
CA PRO A 110 -25.75 -2.00 13.72
C PRO A 110 -25.96 -0.50 14.04
N GLU A 111 -25.60 -0.06 15.25
CA GLU A 111 -25.61 1.35 15.65
C GLU A 111 -24.62 2.22 14.86
N LYS A 112 -23.54 1.65 14.32
CA LYS A 112 -22.49 2.41 13.63
C LYS A 112 -22.75 2.66 12.15
N VAL A 113 -23.60 1.85 11.50
CA VAL A 113 -23.85 1.97 10.06
C VAL A 113 -25.26 2.53 9.83
N PRO A 114 -25.40 3.82 9.46
CA PRO A 114 -26.70 4.39 9.13
C PRO A 114 -27.37 3.63 7.99
N TYR A 115 -28.71 3.64 7.99
CA TYR A 115 -29.54 2.99 6.96
C TYR A 115 -29.28 3.54 5.54
N THR A 116 -28.78 4.78 5.44
CA THR A 116 -28.43 5.46 4.20
C THR A 116 -27.08 5.02 3.62
N ALA A 117 -26.28 4.27 4.37
CA ALA A 117 -24.97 3.82 3.95
C ALA A 117 -25.06 2.88 2.74
N THR A 118 -24.11 3.04 1.81
CA THR A 118 -23.93 2.09 0.70
C THR A 118 -22.64 1.31 0.91
N LEU A 119 -22.75 -0.01 0.99
CA LEU A 119 -21.62 -0.90 1.24
C LEU A 119 -21.10 -1.55 -0.04
N GLN A 120 -19.84 -1.99 0.00
CA GLN A 120 -19.27 -2.84 -1.04
C GLN A 120 -19.97 -4.21 -1.10
N CYS A 121 -20.43 -4.61 -2.28
CA CYS A 121 -21.04 -5.91 -2.49
C CYS A 121 -19.99 -7.02 -2.43
N PRO A 122 -20.18 -8.09 -1.64
CA PRO A 122 -19.22 -9.20 -1.57
C PRO A 122 -19.19 -10.06 -2.85
N PHE A 123 -20.22 -9.94 -3.70
CA PHE A 123 -20.33 -10.74 -4.92
C PHE A 123 -19.78 -10.05 -6.17
N CYS A 124 -20.12 -8.76 -6.36
CA CYS A 124 -19.69 -8.00 -7.54
C CYS A 124 -18.61 -6.95 -7.25
N GLY A 125 -18.20 -6.78 -5.99
CA GLY A 125 -17.12 -5.85 -5.58
C GLY A 125 -17.47 -4.37 -5.67
N GLN A 126 -18.64 -3.99 -6.19
CA GLN A 126 -19.06 -2.59 -6.33
C GLN A 126 -19.78 -2.05 -5.08
N ILE A 127 -19.61 -0.76 -4.79
CA ILE A 127 -20.27 -0.04 -3.69
C ILE A 127 -21.73 0.24 -4.06
N SER A 128 -22.58 -0.77 -3.88
CA SER A 128 -23.98 -0.76 -4.35
C SER A 128 -24.94 -1.53 -3.43
N MET A 129 -24.48 -2.04 -2.30
CA MET A 129 -25.34 -2.70 -1.31
C MET A 129 -26.06 -1.65 -0.47
N LYS A 130 -27.40 -1.74 -0.41
CA LYS A 130 -28.25 -0.90 0.42
C LYS A 130 -29.14 -1.75 1.30
N VAL A 131 -29.56 -1.19 2.44
CA VAL A 131 -30.55 -1.85 3.30
C VAL A 131 -31.90 -1.84 2.60
N LEU A 132 -32.48 -3.03 2.43
CA LEU A 132 -33.83 -3.19 1.88
C LEU A 132 -34.86 -3.10 3.01
N VAL A 133 -34.62 -3.86 4.08
CA VAL A 133 -35.37 -3.88 5.33
C VAL A 133 -34.42 -4.18 6.48
N HIS A 134 -34.84 -3.99 7.73
CA HIS A 134 -34.01 -4.31 8.90
C HIS A 134 -33.41 -5.73 8.79
N GLY A 135 -32.09 -5.80 8.81
CA GLY A 135 -31.38 -7.07 8.72
C GLY A 135 -31.16 -7.62 7.31
N VAL A 136 -31.68 -7.00 6.24
CA VAL A 136 -31.56 -7.50 4.87
C VAL A 136 -30.96 -6.44 3.96
N TRP A 137 -29.93 -6.83 3.21
CA TRP A 137 -29.24 -5.95 2.27
C TRP A 137 -29.38 -6.47 0.85
N GLN A 138 -29.56 -5.56 -0.10
CA GLN A 138 -29.68 -5.88 -1.51
C GLN A 138 -28.70 -5.05 -2.35
N CYS A 139 -28.04 -5.70 -3.30
CA CYS A 139 -27.16 -5.05 -4.26
C CYS A 139 -28.00 -4.44 -5.38
N LYS A 140 -27.85 -3.14 -5.66
CA LYS A 140 -28.51 -2.52 -6.82
C LYS A 140 -27.92 -2.91 -8.17
N ASN A 141 -26.69 -3.44 -8.19
CA ASN A 141 -26.03 -3.85 -9.43
C ASN A 141 -26.29 -5.33 -9.77
N CYS A 142 -25.92 -6.25 -8.87
CA CYS A 142 -26.07 -7.69 -9.11
C CYS A 142 -27.37 -8.30 -8.55
N TRP A 143 -28.25 -7.48 -7.95
CA TRP A 143 -29.55 -7.87 -7.36
C TRP A 143 -29.52 -8.95 -6.28
N ARG A 144 -28.34 -9.44 -5.90
CA ARG A 144 -28.18 -10.40 -4.81
C ARG A 144 -28.55 -9.77 -3.48
N THR A 145 -29.25 -10.57 -2.69
CA THR A 145 -29.71 -10.21 -1.36
C THR A 145 -28.94 -11.02 -0.33
N ILE A 146 -28.55 -10.40 0.78
CA ILE A 146 -27.85 -11.07 1.88
C ILE A 146 -28.42 -10.61 3.21
N ASN A 147 -28.61 -11.57 4.12
CA ASN A 147 -28.99 -11.26 5.49
C ASN A 147 -27.76 -10.73 6.25
N THR A 148 -27.95 -9.74 7.12
CA THR A 148 -26.91 -9.16 7.98
C THR A 148 -26.24 -10.23 8.83
N LEU A 149 -26.97 -11.23 9.34
CA LEU A 149 -26.39 -12.33 10.11
C LEU A 149 -25.53 -13.28 9.27
N ALA A 150 -25.88 -13.45 7.99
CA ALA A 150 -25.09 -14.25 7.05
C ALA A 150 -23.85 -13.49 6.56
N TRP A 151 -23.98 -12.18 6.39
CA TRP A 151 -22.89 -11.32 5.93
C TRP A 151 -21.89 -10.98 7.05
N PHE A 152 -22.41 -10.68 8.23
CA PHE A 152 -21.66 -10.31 9.43
C PHE A 152 -21.96 -11.33 10.55
N PRO A 153 -21.45 -12.56 10.43
CA PRO A 153 -21.71 -13.59 11.42
C PRO A 153 -21.15 -13.16 12.78
N ARG A 154 -22.02 -13.11 13.79
CA ARG A 154 -21.59 -12.92 15.18
C ARG A 154 -20.89 -14.21 15.62
N LYS A 155 -19.66 -14.12 16.15
CA LYS A 155 -19.07 -15.25 16.88
C LYS A 155 -20.04 -15.63 18.00
N ARG A 156 -20.52 -16.88 18.02
CA ARG A 156 -21.22 -17.41 19.20
C ARG A 156 -20.25 -17.31 20.37
N ARG A 157 -20.63 -16.55 21.41
CA ARG A 157 -19.88 -16.48 22.67
C ARG A 157 -20.02 -17.81 23.40
#